data_AF-A0A353CYB6-F1
#
_entry.id   AF-A0A353CYB6-F1
#
_cell.length_a   1.000
_cell.length_b   1.000
_cell.length_c   1.000
_cell.angle_alpha   90.00
_cell.angle_beta   90.00
_cell.angle_gamma   90.00
#
_symmetry.space_group_name_H-M   'P 1'
#
loop_
_entity.id
_entity.type
_entity.pdbx_description
1 polymer ?
#
loop_
_entity_poly.entity_id
_entity_poly.type
_entity_poly.pdbx_seq_one_letter_code
_entity_poly.pdbx_strand_id
1 'polypeptide(L)'
;MLKEFKQFLLRGNVVDLAVGVVVGAAFTAIVNALVADFITPFISAVARVPDMGGLSFTFNGGEFKYGHFINAIISFVLVASTIFFLVVKPMNILVGRSRKGPPADPTTKKCPECLSEIPAGAKRCSHCTQPVI
;
A
#
# COMPACT_ATOMS: atom_id res chain seq x y z
N MET A 1 7.96 -27.64 -16.72
CA MET A 1 6.74 -27.27 -15.96
C MET A 1 6.89 -27.31 -14.44
N LEU A 2 6.65 -28.42 -13.71
CA LEU A 2 6.64 -28.38 -12.22
C LEU A 2 8.00 -28.00 -11.60
N LYS A 3 9.10 -28.49 -12.18
CA LYS A 3 10.46 -28.14 -11.76
C LYS A 3 10.77 -26.67 -12.05
N GLU A 4 10.38 -26.15 -13.21
CA GLU A 4 10.59 -24.76 -13.61
C GLU A 4 9.72 -23.79 -12.80
N PHE A 5 8.50 -24.18 -12.46
CA PHE A 5 7.61 -23.42 -11.59
C PHE A 5 8.15 -23.34 -10.15
N LYS A 6 8.65 -24.46 -9.61
CA LYS A 6 9.37 -24.46 -8.32
C LYS A 6 10.62 -23.57 -8.39
N GLN A 7 11.39 -23.63 -9.47
CA GLN A 7 12.59 -22.81 -9.67
C GLN A 7 12.27 -21.30 -9.81
N PHE A 8 11.10 -20.98 -10.37
CA PHE A 8 10.57 -19.63 -10.44
C PHE A 8 10.11 -19.11 -9.07
N LEU A 9 9.36 -19.91 -8.31
CA LEU A 9 8.95 -19.56 -6.94
C LEU A 9 10.14 -19.40 -5.99
N LEU A 10 11.21 -20.19 -6.19
CA LEU A 10 12.43 -20.07 -5.39
C LEU A 10 13.22 -18.78 -5.67
N ARG A 11 12.84 -17.96 -6.66
CA ARG A 11 13.30 -16.57 -6.73
C ARG A 11 12.57 -15.80 -5.63
N GLY A 12 13.13 -15.76 -4.42
CA GLY A 12 12.51 -15.23 -3.20
C GLY A 12 11.74 -13.91 -3.35
N ASN A 13 12.19 -13.02 -4.23
CA ASN A 13 11.50 -11.78 -4.59
C ASN A 13 10.03 -11.97 -5.04
N VAL A 14 9.69 -13.09 -5.70
CA VAL A 14 8.32 -13.38 -6.17
C VAL A 14 7.40 -13.78 -5.00
N VAL A 15 7.93 -14.54 -4.05
CA VAL A 15 7.16 -15.00 -2.88
C VAL A 15 6.88 -13.84 -1.94
N ASP A 16 7.88 -12.99 -1.68
CA ASP A 16 7.71 -11.80 -0.84
C ASP A 16 6.70 -10.82 -1.43
N LEU A 17 6.76 -10.60 -2.76
CA LEU A 17 5.78 -9.79 -3.47
C LEU A 17 4.37 -10.39 -3.38
N ALA A 18 4.24 -11.71 -3.60
CA ALA A 18 2.94 -12.39 -3.54
C ALA A 18 2.32 -12.30 -2.15
N VAL A 19 3.12 -12.52 -1.09
CA VAL A 19 2.66 -12.38 0.30
C VAL A 19 2.22 -10.94 0.58
N GLY A 20 3.00 -9.94 0.14
CA GLY A 20 2.64 -8.53 0.31
C GLY A 20 1.29 -8.17 -0.32
N VAL A 21 1.01 -8.66 -1.54
CA VAL A 21 -0.25 -8.40 -2.24
C VAL A 21 -1.44 -9.07 -1.53
N VAL A 22 -1.31 -10.34 -1.12
CA VAL A 22 -2.39 -11.08 -0.45
C VAL A 22 -2.72 -10.46 0.91
N VAL A 23 -1.70 -10.11 1.70
CA VAL A 23 -1.89 -9.46 3.01
C VAL A 23 -2.50 -8.07 2.84
N GLY A 24 -2.05 -7.30 1.84
CA GLY A 24 -2.61 -5.99 1.52
C GLY A 24 -4.10 -6.04 1.15
N ALA A 25 -4.50 -7.03 0.34
CA ALA A 25 -5.89 -7.25 -0.03
C ALA A 25 -6.76 -7.62 1.18
N ALA A 26 -6.29 -8.56 2.02
CA ALA A 26 -7.01 -8.98 3.22
C ALA A 26 -7.19 -7.81 4.22
N PHE A 27 -6.16 -7.00 4.42
CA PHE A 27 -6.24 -5.85 5.31
C PHE A 27 -7.22 -4.79 4.79
N THR A 28 -7.21 -4.52 3.48
CA THR A 28 -8.16 -3.60 2.85
C THR A 28 -9.60 -4.04 3.09
N ALA A 29 -9.89 -5.34 2.97
CA ALA A 29 -11.22 -5.88 3.25
C ALA A 29 -11.67 -5.63 4.70
N ILE A 30 -10.77 -5.81 5.67
CA ILE A 30 -11.06 -5.56 7.10
C ILE A 30 -11.36 -4.08 7.35
N VAL A 31 -10.56 -3.18 6.77
CA VAL A 31 -10.76 -1.73 6.96
C VAL A 31 -12.07 -1.28 6.29
N ASN A 32 -12.39 -1.81 5.11
CA ASN A 32 -13.66 -1.53 4.43
C ASN A 32 -14.86 -2.00 5.25
N ALA A 33 -14.79 -3.21 5.84
CA ALA A 33 -15.83 -3.73 6.72
C ALA A 33 -16.02 -2.84 7.96
N LEU A 34 -14.92 -2.41 8.60
CA LEU A 34 -14.99 -1.49 9.74
C LEU A 34 -15.67 -0.16 9.37
N VAL A 35 -15.36 0.41 8.22
CA VAL A 35 -15.96 1.67 7.78
C VAL A 35 -17.44 1.49 7.43
N ALA A 36 -17.77 0.45 6.65
CA ALA A 36 -19.15 0.19 6.23
C ALA A 36 -20.06 -0.17 7.42
N ASP A 37 -19.58 -1.02 8.33
CA ASP A 37 -20.42 -1.61 9.38
C ASP A 37 -20.50 -0.73 10.65
N PHE A 38 -19.48 0.09 10.91
CA PHE A 38 -19.45 0.92 12.13
C PHE A 38 -19.49 2.41 11.83
N ILE A 39 -18.66 2.90 10.90
CA ILE A 39 -18.49 4.35 10.74
C ILE A 39 -19.62 4.97 9.92
N THR A 40 -19.99 4.37 8.79
CA THR A 40 -21.09 4.83 7.95
C THR A 40 -22.43 4.93 8.72
N PRO A 41 -22.86 3.90 9.50
CA PRO A 41 -24.08 4.01 10.31
C PRO A 41 -23.94 5.00 11.47
N PHE A 42 -22.75 5.17 12.05
CA PHE A 42 -22.52 6.19 13.08
C PHE A 42 -22.68 7.61 12.53
N ILE A 43 -22.13 7.87 11.33
CA ILE A 43 -22.27 9.17 10.67
C ILE A 43 -23.72 9.41 10.23
N SER A 44 -24.41 8.40 9.69
CA SER A 44 -25.81 8.55 9.30
C SER A 44 -26.72 8.80 10.51
N ALA A 45 -26.42 8.19 11.66
CA ALA A 45 -27.13 8.44 12.91
C ALA A 45 -26.91 9.87 13.45
N VAL A 46 -25.68 10.39 13.38
CA VAL A 46 -25.33 11.73 13.90
C VAL A 46 -25.74 12.85 12.95
N ALA A 47 -25.56 12.68 11.65
CA ALA A 47 -25.87 13.68 10.64
C ALA A 47 -27.38 13.85 10.39
N ARG A 48 -28.24 12.98 10.97
CA ARG A 48 -29.70 13.01 10.79
C ARG A 48 -30.14 12.98 9.32
N VAL A 49 -29.28 12.52 8.43
CA VAL A 49 -29.61 12.21 7.05
C VAL A 49 -29.51 10.69 6.90
N PRO A 50 -30.64 9.97 6.81
CA PRO A 50 -30.61 8.56 6.46
C PRO A 50 -30.07 8.46 5.03
N ASP A 51 -29.21 7.47 4.77
CA ASP A 51 -28.64 7.15 3.45
C ASP A 51 -28.69 8.30 2.43
N MET A 52 -27.61 9.07 2.35
CA MET A 52 -27.40 10.01 1.23
C MET A 52 -27.49 9.31 -0.14
N GLY A 53 -27.49 7.97 -0.21
CA GLY A 53 -27.84 7.20 -1.41
C GLY A 53 -29.23 7.50 -2.00
N GLY A 54 -30.17 8.03 -1.22
CA GLY A 54 -31.52 8.40 -1.68
C GLY A 54 -31.67 9.85 -2.18
N LEU A 55 -30.65 10.69 -1.99
CA LEU A 55 -30.64 12.07 -2.49
C LEU A 55 -30.19 12.07 -3.95
N SER A 56 -31.17 11.89 -4.85
CA SER A 56 -30.99 11.97 -6.30
C SER A 56 -31.63 13.24 -6.84
N PHE A 57 -30.89 14.01 -7.64
CA PHE A 57 -31.46 15.10 -8.42
C PHE A 57 -31.76 14.56 -9.81
N THR A 58 -33.04 14.39 -10.13
CA THR A 58 -33.47 13.96 -11.47
C THR A 58 -33.49 15.19 -12.37
N PHE A 59 -32.51 15.33 -13.26
CA PHE A 59 -32.49 16.37 -14.27
C PHE A 59 -32.42 15.71 -15.65
N ASN A 60 -33.43 15.95 -16.48
CA ASN A 60 -33.50 15.49 -17.88
C ASN A 60 -33.31 13.97 -18.08
N GLY A 61 -33.96 13.14 -17.23
CA GLY A 61 -33.91 11.67 -17.34
C GLY A 61 -32.63 11.01 -16.81
N GLY A 62 -31.65 11.78 -16.34
CA GLY A 62 -30.47 11.28 -15.65
C GLY A 62 -30.64 11.32 -14.14
N GLU A 63 -30.46 10.18 -13.46
CA GLU A 63 -30.49 10.08 -12.00
C GLU A 63 -29.09 10.38 -11.43
N PHE A 64 -28.86 11.60 -10.94
CA PHE A 64 -27.59 11.99 -10.33
C PHE A 64 -27.59 11.68 -8.82
N LYS A 65 -26.99 10.54 -8.45
CA LYS A 65 -26.84 10.06 -7.05
C LYS A 65 -25.65 10.72 -6.35
N TYR A 66 -25.69 12.03 -6.14
CA TYR A 66 -24.58 12.79 -5.53
C TYR A 66 -24.27 12.35 -4.10
N GLY A 67 -25.26 11.85 -3.36
CA GLY A 67 -25.02 11.41 -1.99
C GLY A 67 -24.28 10.07 -1.87
N HIS A 68 -24.31 9.20 -2.89
CA HIS A 68 -23.40 8.04 -2.94
C HIS A 68 -21.94 8.48 -3.12
N PHE A 69 -21.71 9.52 -3.94
CA PHE A 69 -20.38 10.07 -4.16
C PHE A 69 -19.79 10.69 -2.88
N ILE A 70 -20.59 11.47 -2.14
CA ILE A 70 -20.17 12.04 -0.85
C ILE A 70 -19.86 10.93 0.17
N ASN A 71 -20.69 9.88 0.24
CA ASN A 71 -20.44 8.73 1.11
C ASN A 71 -19.12 8.02 0.75
N ALA A 72 -18.83 7.87 -0.55
CA ALA A 72 -17.57 7.29 -1.02
C ALA A 72 -16.36 8.14 -0.62
N ILE A 73 -16.44 9.47 -0.68
CA ILE A 73 -15.37 10.37 -0.25
C ILE A 73 -15.14 10.27 1.27
N ILE A 74 -16.23 10.29 2.05
CA ILE A 74 -16.15 10.16 3.52
C ILE A 74 -15.51 8.82 3.88
N SER A 75 -15.99 7.73 3.28
CA SER A 75 -15.45 6.39 3.47
C SER A 75 -13.96 6.34 3.11
N PHE A 76 -13.56 6.92 1.97
CA PHE A 76 -12.15 6.99 1.57
C PHE A 76 -11.27 7.71 2.59
N VAL A 77 -11.71 8.87 3.08
CA VAL A 77 -10.97 9.64 4.10
C VAL A 77 -10.84 8.85 5.40
N LEU A 78 -11.87 8.11 5.81
CA LEU A 78 -11.85 7.30 7.03
C LEU A 78 -10.94 6.07 6.92
N VAL A 79 -11.01 5.36 5.80
CA VAL A 79 -10.10 4.23 5.49
C VAL A 79 -8.65 4.74 5.49
N ALA A 80 -8.38 5.83 4.76
CA ALA A 80 -7.05 6.43 4.69
C ALA A 80 -6.55 6.87 6.08
N SER A 81 -7.42 7.50 6.87
CA SER A 81 -7.11 7.94 8.24
C SER A 81 -6.82 6.75 9.16
N THR A 82 -7.59 5.67 9.06
CA THR A 82 -7.42 4.44 9.86
C THR A 82 -6.10 3.76 9.52
N ILE A 83 -5.79 3.57 8.23
CA ILE A 83 -4.52 2.99 7.79
C ILE A 83 -3.34 3.86 8.24
N PHE A 84 -3.46 5.18 8.05
CA PHE A 84 -2.41 6.10 8.45
C PHE A 84 -2.17 6.08 9.96
N PHE A 85 -3.23 6.10 10.78
CA PHE A 85 -3.09 6.18 12.24
C PHE A 85 -2.74 4.83 12.89
N LEU A 86 -3.27 3.71 12.40
CA LEU A 86 -3.05 2.38 13.00
C LEU A 86 -1.87 1.61 12.40
N VAL A 87 -1.45 1.92 11.18
CA VAL A 87 -0.34 1.22 10.52
C VAL A 87 0.84 2.15 10.33
N VAL A 88 0.66 3.24 9.58
CA VAL A 88 1.78 4.12 9.19
C VAL A 88 2.38 4.82 10.41
N LYS A 89 1.55 5.40 11.29
CA LYS A 89 2.01 6.13 12.47
C LYS A 89 2.77 5.24 13.47
N PRO A 90 2.25 4.08 13.94
CA PRO A 90 3.01 3.22 14.84
C PRO A 90 4.22 2.60 14.16
N MET A 91 4.14 2.27 12.87
CA MET A 91 5.31 1.78 12.13
C MET A 91 6.38 2.88 11.99
N ASN A 92 6.01 4.13 11.73
CA ASN A 92 6.95 5.25 11.69
C ASN A 92 7.55 5.57 13.07
N ILE A 93 6.77 5.42 14.15
CA ILE A 93 7.26 5.53 15.53
C ILE A 93 8.21 4.38 15.86
N LEU A 94 7.85 3.15 15.50
CA LEU A 94 8.66 1.96 15.77
C LEU A 94 9.94 1.95 14.95
N VAL A 95 9.88 2.27 13.66
CA VAL A 95 11.05 2.44 12.78
C VAL A 95 11.91 3.61 13.26
N GLY A 96 11.30 4.73 13.66
CA GLY A 96 12.00 5.86 14.26
C GLY A 96 12.74 5.49 15.56
N ARG A 97 12.17 4.58 16.37
CA ARG A 97 12.81 4.01 17.56
C ARG A 97 13.81 2.89 17.25
N SER A 98 13.64 2.20 16.12
CA SER A 98 14.39 1.03 15.68
C SER A 98 15.43 1.34 14.59
N ARG A 99 15.83 2.61 14.42
CA ARG A 99 17.00 3.04 13.63
C ARG A 99 18.35 2.55 14.22
N LYS A 100 18.41 1.28 14.63
CA LYS A 100 19.61 0.47 14.85
C LYS A 100 19.78 -0.64 13.80
N GLY A 101 18.76 -0.90 12.97
CA GLY A 101 18.91 -1.74 11.79
C GLY A 101 19.13 -0.85 10.55
N PRO A 102 20.16 -1.09 9.72
CA PRO A 102 20.21 -0.49 8.39
C PRO A 102 18.89 -0.77 7.66
N PRO A 103 18.33 0.18 6.88
CA PRO A 103 17.31 -0.17 5.90
C PRO A 103 17.84 -1.36 5.09
N ALA A 104 16.98 -2.29 4.68
CA ALA A 104 17.38 -3.45 3.86
C ALA A 104 18.38 -2.95 2.81
N ASP A 105 19.66 -3.22 3.05
CA ASP A 105 20.74 -2.56 2.35
C ASP A 105 20.48 -2.84 0.87
N PRO A 106 20.44 -1.83 -0.01
CA PRO A 106 20.28 -2.12 -1.42
C PRO A 106 21.42 -3.07 -1.77
N THR A 107 21.08 -4.33 -2.05
CA THR A 107 22.07 -5.39 -2.31
C THR A 107 22.98 -5.02 -3.48
N THR A 108 22.54 -4.03 -4.26
CA THR A 108 23.21 -3.41 -5.38
C THR A 108 23.43 -1.90 -5.17
N LYS A 109 24.63 -1.42 -5.47
CA LYS A 109 24.95 0.01 -5.68
C LYS A 109 25.18 0.26 -7.17
N LYS A 110 24.97 1.48 -7.65
CA LYS A 110 25.33 1.86 -9.03
C LYS A 110 26.81 2.23 -9.09
N CYS A 111 27.52 1.74 -10.10
CA CYS A 111 28.87 2.21 -10.38
C CYS A 111 28.82 3.68 -10.86
N PRO A 112 29.64 4.60 -10.32
CA PRO A 112 29.63 6.01 -10.72
C PRO A 112 30.11 6.22 -12.15
N GLU A 113 30.93 5.32 -12.69
CA GLU A 113 31.54 5.46 -14.02
C GLU A 113 30.64 4.88 -15.13
N CYS A 114 30.22 3.63 -14.99
CA CYS A 114 29.48 2.94 -16.05
C CYS A 114 27.99 2.76 -15.76
N LEU A 115 27.50 3.25 -14.61
CA LEU A 115 26.10 3.19 -14.17
C LEU A 115 25.48 1.78 -14.07
N SER A 116 26.29 0.73 -14.23
CA SER A 116 25.87 -0.66 -14.04
C SER A 116 25.58 -0.98 -12.57
N GLU A 117 24.64 -1.89 -12.34
CA GLU A 117 24.30 -2.39 -11.00
C GLU A 117 25.37 -3.40 -10.55
N ILE A 118 26.02 -3.10 -9.43
CA ILE A 118 27.07 -3.91 -8.83
C ILE A 118 26.71 -4.24 -7.37
N PRO A 119 27.18 -5.37 -6.81
CA PRO A 119 26.94 -5.70 -5.40
C PRO A 119 27.45 -4.59 -4.47
N ALA A 120 26.72 -4.29 -3.38
CA ALA A 120 27.08 -3.20 -2.47
C ALA A 120 28.52 -3.30 -1.91
N GLY A 121 28.99 -4.53 -1.62
CA GLY A 121 30.34 -4.80 -1.13
C GLY A 121 31.45 -4.85 -2.19
N ALA A 122 31.14 -4.60 -3.47
CA ALA A 122 32.13 -4.68 -4.54
C ALA A 122 33.11 -3.50 -4.46
N LYS A 123 34.42 -3.80 -4.34
CA LYS A 123 35.52 -2.83 -4.40
C LYS A 123 35.94 -2.49 -5.83
N ARG A 124 35.51 -3.29 -6.80
CA ARG A 124 35.74 -3.10 -8.24
C ARG A 124 34.48 -3.45 -9.03
N CYS A 125 34.21 -2.69 -10.07
CA CYS A 125 33.06 -2.91 -10.94
C CYS A 125 33.33 -4.12 -11.85
N SER A 126 32.35 -5.02 -11.99
CA SER A 126 32.45 -6.18 -12.90
C SER A 126 32.39 -5.79 -14.37
N HIS A 127 31.80 -4.65 -14.70
CA HIS A 127 31.55 -4.22 -16.08
C HIS A 127 32.69 -3.36 -16.63
N CYS A 128 33.13 -2.34 -15.87
CA CYS A 128 34.15 -1.39 -16.31
C CYS A 128 35.49 -1.49 -15.56
N THR A 129 35.64 -2.47 -14.65
CA THR A 129 36.86 -2.75 -13.85
C THR A 129 37.42 -1.60 -12.99
N GLN A 130 36.78 -0.43 -13.00
CA GLN A 130 37.11 0.70 -12.13
C GLN A 130 36.91 0.35 -10.64
N PRO A 131 37.74 0.89 -9.74
CA PRO A 131 37.54 0.77 -8.31
C PRO A 131 36.29 1.57 -7.90
N VAL A 132 35.45 0.95 -7.08
CA VAL A 132 34.17 1.47 -6.59
C VAL A 132 34.24 1.42 -5.07
N ILE A 133 34.93 2.42 -4.53
CA ILE A 133 35.06 2.64 -3.08
C ILE A 133 33.77 3.31 -2.63
#